data_AF-A0A1G1LG51-F1
#
_entry.id   AF-A0A1G1LG51-F1
#
_cell.length_a   1.000
_cell.length_b   1.000
_cell.length_c   1.000
_cell.angle_alpha   90.00
_cell.angle_beta   90.00
_cell.angle_gamma   90.00
#
_symmetry.space_group_name_H-M   'P 1'
#
loop_
_entity.id
_entity.type
_entity.pdbx_description
1 polymer ?
#
loop_
_entity_poly.entity_id
_entity_poly.type
_entity_poly.pdbx_seq_one_letter_code
_entity_poly.pdbx_strand_id
1 'polypeptide(L)'
;MEKVKASVCYCRIPFRKLAELVRLRFVEGFQTEELMKRMKSEREREYLATVALLDVSEKDLIHMIEAEKPDELRHFLDCRAHALEILKSNGLEVKER
;
A
#
# COMPACT_ATOMS: atom_id res chain seq x y z
N MET A 1 18.58 -1.47 -7.21
CA MET A 1 17.25 -1.32 -6.58
C MET A 1 16.40 -0.52 -7.53
N GLU A 2 15.46 -1.17 -8.22
CA GLU A 2 14.48 -0.46 -9.04
C GLU A 2 13.59 0.38 -8.10
N LYS A 3 13.45 1.67 -8.39
CA LYS A 3 12.61 2.58 -7.60
C LYS A 3 11.16 2.10 -7.73
N VAL A 4 10.56 1.72 -6.62
CA VAL A 4 9.12 1.40 -6.58
C VAL A 4 8.36 2.71 -6.80
N LYS A 5 7.94 2.97 -8.03
CA LYS A 5 7.03 4.08 -8.34
C LYS A 5 5.64 3.68 -7.87
N ALA A 6 5.27 4.05 -6.64
CA ALA A 6 3.88 4.03 -6.23
C ALA A 6 3.14 5.16 -6.97
N SER A 7 2.64 4.85 -8.17
CA SER A 7 1.88 5.79 -9.02
C SER A 7 0.42 5.93 -8.60
N VAL A 8 -0.06 5.06 -7.70
CA VAL A 8 -1.47 4.92 -7.33
C VAL A 8 -1.66 5.21 -5.83
N CYS A 9 -2.56 6.12 -5.50
CA CYS A 9 -2.98 6.36 -4.11
C CYS A 9 -4.01 5.32 -3.66
N TYR A 10 -4.09 5.03 -2.34
CA TYR A 10 -5.03 4.07 -1.77
C TYR A 10 -6.49 4.30 -2.18
N CYS A 11 -6.92 5.56 -2.35
CA CYS A 11 -8.26 5.93 -2.78
C CYS A 11 -8.64 5.42 -4.19
N ARG A 12 -7.64 5.04 -5.01
CA ARG A 12 -7.83 4.51 -6.36
C ARG A 12 -7.86 2.99 -6.41
N ILE A 13 -7.57 2.31 -5.30
CA ILE A 13 -7.62 0.85 -5.20
C ILE A 13 -9.05 0.44 -4.81
N PRO A 14 -9.75 -0.36 -5.63
CA PRO A 14 -11.06 -0.87 -5.25
C PRO A 14 -10.98 -1.62 -3.92
N PHE A 15 -11.88 -1.34 -2.99
CA PHE A 15 -11.81 -1.90 -1.62
C PHE A 15 -11.65 -3.43 -1.59
N ARG A 16 -12.38 -4.16 -2.43
CA ARG A 16 -12.24 -5.63 -2.51
C ARG A 16 -10.81 -6.06 -2.82
N LYS A 17 -10.13 -5.35 -3.73
CA LYS A 17 -8.75 -5.64 -4.11
C LYS A 17 -7.77 -5.21 -3.03
N LEU A 18 -8.01 -4.07 -2.39
CA LEU A 18 -7.23 -3.61 -1.24
C LEU A 18 -7.26 -4.64 -0.11
N ALA A 19 -8.46 -5.09 0.29
CA ALA A 19 -8.65 -6.08 1.34
C ALA A 19 -8.02 -7.45 0.99
N GLU A 20 -8.17 -7.90 -0.26
CA GLU A 20 -7.53 -9.14 -0.76
C GLU A 20 -6.01 -9.07 -0.62
N LEU A 21 -5.38 -8.01 -1.13
CA LEU A 21 -3.93 -7.85 -1.11
C LEU A 21 -3.39 -7.70 0.33
N VAL A 22 -4.11 -6.98 1.20
CA VAL A 22 -3.76 -6.84 2.61
C VAL A 22 -3.83 -8.18 3.32
N ARG A 23 -4.89 -8.97 3.10
CA ARG A 23 -5.01 -10.31 3.67
C ARG A 23 -3.84 -11.19 3.27
N LEU A 24 -3.54 -11.26 1.97
CA LEU A 24 -2.44 -12.07 1.46
C LEU A 24 -1.09 -11.63 2.07
N ARG A 25 -0.81 -10.33 2.08
CA ARG A 25 0.50 -9.78 2.51
C ARG A 25 0.71 -9.77 4.02
N PHE A 26 -0.33 -9.47 4.80
CA PHE A 26 -0.20 -9.17 6.23
C PHE A 26 -0.87 -10.19 7.14
N VAL A 27 -1.88 -10.94 6.66
CA VAL A 27 -2.55 -11.99 7.43
C VAL A 27 -1.98 -13.36 7.10
N GLU A 28 -1.85 -13.68 5.82
CA GLU A 28 -1.33 -14.96 5.33
C GLU A 28 0.21 -14.96 5.21
N GLY A 29 0.84 -13.78 5.27
CA GLY A 29 2.29 -13.63 5.35
C GLY A 29 3.06 -13.82 4.04
N PHE A 30 2.38 -13.75 2.89
CA PHE A 30 3.04 -13.84 1.59
C PHE A 30 3.99 -12.66 1.37
N GLN A 31 5.18 -12.93 0.84
CA GLN A 31 6.15 -11.89 0.51
C GLN A 31 5.68 -11.06 -0.70
N THR A 32 6.00 -9.78 -0.72
CA THR A 32 5.65 -8.87 -1.84
C THR A 32 6.16 -9.40 -3.18
N GLU A 33 7.38 -9.95 -3.23
CA GLU A 33 7.95 -10.55 -4.44
C GLU A 33 7.17 -11.76 -4.95
N GLU A 34 6.64 -12.57 -4.03
CA GLU A 34 5.82 -13.73 -4.39
C GLU A 34 4.47 -13.31 -4.95
N LEU A 35 3.84 -12.31 -4.32
CA LEU A 35 2.60 -11.73 -4.80
C LEU A 35 2.78 -11.05 -6.16
N MET A 36 3.90 -10.37 -6.40
CA MET A 36 4.22 -9.74 -7.68
C MET A 36 4.21 -10.75 -8.84
N LYS A 37 4.73 -11.96 -8.63
CA LYS A 37 4.74 -13.04 -9.63
C LYS A 37 3.32 -13.54 -9.96
N ARG A 38 2.37 -13.38 -9.04
CA ARG A 38 0.97 -13.78 -9.22
C ARG A 38 0.12 -12.71 -9.91
N MET A 39 0.55 -11.45 -9.92
CA MET A 39 -0.18 -10.34 -10.54
C MET A 39 -0.13 -10.43 -12.06
N LYS A 40 -1.30 -10.37 -12.69
CA LYS A 40 -1.46 -10.61 -14.14
C LYS A 40 -1.37 -9.34 -14.97
N SER A 41 -1.50 -8.18 -14.34
CA SER A 41 -1.45 -6.88 -15.00
C SER A 41 -0.54 -5.90 -14.28
N GLU A 42 -0.04 -4.91 -15.00
CA GLU A 42 0.75 -3.81 -14.43
C GLU A 42 -0.03 -3.06 -13.34
N ARG A 43 -1.32 -2.80 -13.58
CA ARG A 43 -2.20 -2.16 -12.60
C ARG A 43 -2.33 -2.93 -11.29
N GLU A 44 -2.41 -4.26 -11.35
CA GLU A 44 -2.40 -5.09 -10.14
C GLU A 44 -1.06 -5.02 -9.39
N ARG A 45 0.05 -4.92 -10.11
CA ARG A 45 1.38 -4.73 -9.51
C ARG A 45 1.50 -3.37 -8.84
N GLU A 46 0.96 -2.32 -9.44
CA GLU A 46 0.89 -0.98 -8.82
C GLU A 46 0.07 -0.99 -7.53
N TYR A 47 -1.07 -1.68 -7.51
CA TYR A 47 -1.87 -1.84 -6.30
C TYR A 47 -1.09 -2.57 -5.21
N LEU A 48 -0.43 -3.67 -5.55
CA LEU A 48 0.39 -4.41 -4.61
C LEU A 48 1.57 -3.57 -4.08
N ALA A 49 2.24 -2.81 -4.94
CA ALA A 49 3.30 -1.90 -4.54
C ALA A 49 2.80 -0.85 -3.53
N THR A 50 1.61 -0.29 -3.77
CA THR A 50 0.96 0.66 -2.86
C THR A 50 0.56 0.01 -1.52
N VAL A 51 0.05 -1.22 -1.56
CA VAL A 51 -0.30 -1.99 -0.34
C VAL A 51 0.94 -2.34 0.47
N ALA A 52 2.06 -2.64 -0.18
CA ALA A 52 3.33 -2.92 0.49
C ALA A 52 3.93 -1.71 1.22
N LEU A 53 3.35 -0.52 1.06
CA LEU A 53 3.73 0.68 1.82
C LEU A 53 2.94 0.84 3.13
N LEU A 54 1.93 -0.02 3.38
CA LEU A 54 1.11 0.08 4.60
C LEU A 54 1.90 -0.27 5.87
N ASP A 55 2.90 -1.14 5.80
CA ASP A 55 3.78 -1.50 6.94
C ASP A 55 5.01 -0.59 7.08
N VAL A 56 5.18 0.40 6.20
CA VAL A 56 6.25 1.38 6.29
C VAL A 56 5.84 2.49 7.26
N SER A 57 6.76 2.93 8.12
CA SER A 57 6.52 4.01 9.06
C SER A 57 6.14 5.32 8.34
N GLU A 58 5.28 6.14 8.94
CA GLU A 58 4.89 7.44 8.38
C GLU A 58 6.13 8.32 8.11
N LYS A 59 7.11 8.30 9.00
CA LYS A 59 8.37 9.06 8.86
C LYS A 59 9.13 8.65 7.59
N ASP A 60 9.27 7.34 7.36
CA ASP A 60 9.97 6.85 6.18
C ASP A 60 9.17 7.14 4.89
N LEU A 61 7.84 7.06 4.96
CA LEU A 61 6.98 7.46 3.84
C LEU A 61 7.14 8.93 3.47
N ILE A 62 7.19 9.83 4.46
CA ILE A 62 7.45 11.26 4.24
C ILE A 62 8.78 11.42 3.51
N HIS A 63 9.86 10.80 3.98
CA HIS A 63 11.16 10.88 3.33
C HIS A 63 11.16 10.31 1.90
N MET A 64 10.38 9.26 1.62
CA MET A 64 10.27 8.65 0.30
C MET A 64 9.45 9.49 -0.68
N ILE A 65 8.36 10.11 -0.22
CA ILE A 65 7.38 10.80 -1.07
C ILE A 65 7.69 12.29 -1.22
N GLU A 66 8.12 12.96 -0.15
CA GLU A 66 8.48 14.39 -0.16
C GLU A 66 9.58 14.68 -1.19
N ALA A 67 10.49 13.72 -1.40
CA ALA A 67 11.57 13.80 -2.39
C ALA A 67 11.08 13.76 -3.85
N GLU A 68 9.91 13.18 -4.13
CA GLU A 68 9.40 13.04 -5.50
C GLU A 68 8.19 13.95 -5.78
N LYS A 69 7.30 14.18 -4.82
CA LYS A 69 6.04 14.92 -5.00
C LYS A 69 5.47 15.51 -3.69
N PRO A 70 5.97 16.67 -3.22
CA PRO A 70 5.57 17.26 -1.94
C PRO A 70 4.07 17.63 -1.88
N ASP A 71 3.46 18.05 -2.98
CA ASP A 71 2.05 18.45 -3.03
C ASP A 71 1.07 17.26 -2.85
N GLU A 72 1.51 16.03 -3.17
CA GLU A 72 0.68 14.82 -3.05
C GLU A 72 0.82 14.14 -1.68
N LEU A 73 1.81 14.53 -0.87
CA LEU A 73 2.13 13.88 0.40
C LEU A 73 0.95 13.92 1.39
N ARG A 74 0.32 15.09 1.54
CA ARG A 74 -0.81 15.26 2.47
C ARG A 74 -1.95 14.30 2.13
N HIS A 75 -2.34 14.28 0.85
CA HIS A 75 -3.41 13.39 0.38
C HIS A 75 -3.04 11.91 0.55
N PHE A 76 -1.78 11.55 0.28
CA PHE A 76 -1.32 10.17 0.45
C PHE A 76 -1.42 9.71 1.91
N LEU A 77 -0.95 10.52 2.86
CA LEU A 77 -1.03 10.20 4.29
C LEU A 77 -2.48 10.11 4.78
N ASP A 78 -3.32 11.07 4.41
CA ASP A 78 -4.75 11.06 4.78
C ASP A 78 -5.46 9.82 4.20
N CYS A 79 -5.18 9.47 2.94
CA CYS A 79 -5.74 8.25 2.32
C CYS A 79 -5.20 6.97 2.96
N ARG A 80 -3.95 6.95 3.38
CA ARG A 80 -3.35 5.82 4.09
C ARG A 80 -4.05 5.58 5.42
N ALA A 81 -4.21 6.64 6.22
CA ALA A 81 -4.90 6.58 7.50
C ALA A 81 -6.34 6.05 7.33
N HIS A 82 -7.08 6.61 6.37
CA HIS A 82 -8.43 6.16 6.05
C HIS A 82 -8.48 4.68 5.60
N ALA A 83 -7.54 4.25 4.76
CA ALA A 83 -7.45 2.86 4.34
C ALA A 83 -7.20 1.92 5.54
N LEU A 84 -6.30 2.28 6.45
CA LEU A 84 -6.02 1.52 7.68
C LEU A 84 -7.24 1.43 8.59
N GLU A 85 -8.01 2.52 8.75
CA GLU A 85 -9.25 2.52 9.52
C GLU A 85 -10.29 1.56 8.92
N ILE A 86 -10.55 1.65 7.62
CA ILE A 86 -11.48 0.74 6.93
C ILE A 86 -11.03 -0.72 7.10
N LEU A 87 -9.75 -1.01 6.86
CA LEU A 87 -9.21 -2.36 6.99
C LEU A 87 -9.39 -2.90 8.41
N LYS A 88 -9.10 -2.09 9.43
CA LYS A 88 -9.30 -2.42 10.84
C LYS A 88 -10.77 -2.71 11.16
N SER A 89 -11.70 -1.89 10.68
CA SER A 89 -13.15 -2.13 10.83
C SER A 89 -13.63 -3.42 10.17
N ASN A 90 -12.85 -3.97 9.23
CA ASN A 90 -13.11 -5.25 8.56
C ASN A 90 -12.25 -6.41 9.11
N GLY A 91 -11.58 -6.23 10.26
CA GLY A 91 -10.78 -7.27 10.91
C GLY A 91 -9.41 -7.51 10.29
N LEU A 92 -8.91 -6.59 9.46
CA LEU A 92 -7.60 -6.64 8.82
C LEU A 92 -6.69 -5.59 9.46
N GLU A 93 -6.01 -5.96 10.53
CA GLU A 93 -5.06 -5.07 11.21
C GLU A 93 -3.67 -5.17 10.55
N VAL A 94 -3.12 -4.03 10.13
CA VAL A 94 -1.75 -3.92 9.61
C VAL A 94 -0.91 -3.24 10.68
N LYS A 95 0.20 -3.87 11.07
CA LYS A 95 1.17 -3.29 12.01
C LYS A 95 2.33 -2.69 11.24
N GLU A 96 2.64 -1.44 11.52
CA GLU A 96 3.84 -0.75 11.04
C GLU A 96 5.09 -1.46 11.59
N ARG A 97 6.15 -1.50 10.79
CA ARG A 97 7.44 -2.11 11.13
C ARG A 97 8.53 -1.06 11.32
#